data_AF-A0A3D4AIR1-F1
#
_entry.id   AF-A0A3D4AIR1-F1
#
_cell.length_a   1.000
_cell.length_b   1.000
_cell.length_c   1.000
_cell.angle_alpha   90.00
_cell.angle_beta   90.00
_cell.angle_gamma   90.00
#
_symmetry.space_group_name_H-M   'P 1'
#
loop_
_entity.id
_entity.type
_entity.pdbx_description
1 polymer ?
#
loop_
_entity_poly.entity_id
_entity_poly.type
_entity_poly.pdbx_seq_one_letter_code
_entity_poly.pdbx_strand_id
1 'polypeptide(L)' 'DTATVMVHINRLREKIEPTPSSPIYIETVWGAGYRFCNK' A
#
# COMPACT_ATOMS: atom_id res chain seq x y z
N ASP A 1 15.42 4.78 -4.14
CA ASP A 1 15.31 4.82 -2.68
C ASP A 1 14.00 4.16 -2.24
N THR A 2 14.06 3.04 -1.53
CA THR A 2 12.87 2.25 -1.14
C THR A 2 12.02 2.95 -0.08
N ALA A 3 12.65 3.80 0.74
CA ALA A 3 11.96 4.64 1.72
C ALA A 3 10.95 5.59 1.06
N THR A 4 11.29 6.15 -0.10
CA THR A 4 10.39 7.04 -0.85
C THR A 4 9.15 6.30 -1.35
N VAL A 5 9.29 5.05 -1.79
CA VAL A 5 8.15 4.22 -2.24
C VAL A 5 7.17 3.97 -1.09
N MET A 6 7.68 3.58 0.08
CA MET A 6 6.85 3.35 1.27
C MET A 6 6.02 4.59 1.66
N VAL A 7 6.61 5.78 1.62
CA VAL A 7 5.90 7.04 1.91
C VAL A 7 4.76 7.29 0.91
N HIS A 8 5.01 7.09 -0.37
CA HIS A 8 3.97 7.28 -1.39
C HIS A 8 2.86 6.23 -1.26
N ILE A 9 3.20 4.98 -0.96
CA ILE A 9 2.21 3.92 -0.71
C ILE A 9 1.35 4.24 0.50
N ASN A 10 1.93 4.73 1.61
CA ASN A 10 1.15 5.14 2.78
C ASN A 10 0.19 6.29 2.46
N ARG A 11 0.66 7.31 1.73
CA ARG A 11 -0.20 8.44 1.28
C ARG A 11 -1.32 7.99 0.34
N LEU A 12 -1.08 6.98 -0.49
CA LEU A 12 -2.11 6.40 -1.34
C LEU A 12 -3.14 5.64 -0.49
N ARG A 13 -2.67 4.81 0.44
CA ARG A 13 -3.55 4.07 1.36
C ARG A 13 -4.44 5.00 2.19
N GLU A 14 -3.91 6.12 2.68
CA GLU A 14 -4.70 7.14 3.38
C GLU A 14 -5.86 7.72 2.56
N LYS A 15 -5.75 7.72 1.23
CA LYS A 15 -6.76 8.31 0.34
C LYS A 15 -7.77 7.29 -0.20
N ILE A 16 -7.34 6.06 -0.43
CA ILE A 16 -8.15 5.04 -1.12
C ILE A 16 -8.65 3.94 -0.19
N GLU A 17 -7.93 3.67 0.90
CA GLU A 17 -8.32 2.61 1.83
C GLU A 17 -9.32 3.15 2.85
N PRO A 18 -10.39 2.41 3.16
CA PRO A 18 -11.29 2.76 4.26
C PRO A 18 -10.56 2.79 5.61
N THR A 19 -9.52 1.97 5.78
CA THR A 19 -8.68 1.91 6.98
C THR A 19 -7.24 1.60 6.59
N PRO A 20 -6.31 2.56 6.66
CA PRO A 20 -4.94 2.39 6.17
C PRO A 20 -4.15 1.25 6.84
N SER A 21 -4.49 0.91 8.08
CA SER A 21 -3.88 -0.21 8.82
C SER A 21 -4.40 -1.59 8.40
N SER A 22 -5.48 -1.65 7.61
CA SER A 22 -6.06 -2.88 7.06
C SER A 22 -6.33 -2.69 5.56
N PRO A 23 -5.26 -2.61 4.73
CA PRO A 23 -5.41 -2.28 3.32
C PRO A 23 -6.09 -3.41 2.53
N ILE A 24 -7.06 -3.04 1.68
CA ILE A 24 -7.80 -3.95 0.80
C ILE A 24 -7.43 -3.77 -0.67
N TYR A 25 -6.87 -2.63 -1.08
CA TYR A 25 -6.47 -2.35 -2.45
C TYR A 25 -4.98 -2.52 -2.67
N ILE A 26 -4.14 -2.07 -1.73
CA ILE A 26 -2.69 -2.16 -1.87
C ILE A 26 -2.15 -3.11 -0.80
N GLU A 27 -1.83 -4.35 -1.18
CA GLU A 27 -1.23 -5.35 -0.29
C GLU A 27 0.29 -5.26 -0.27
N THR A 28 0.89 -5.52 0.89
CA THR A 28 2.33 -5.71 1.02
C THR A 28 2.68 -7.18 0.79
N VAL A 29 3.48 -7.46 -0.24
CA VAL A 29 4.02 -8.79 -0.53
C VAL A 29 5.45 -8.86 -0.01
N TRP A 30 5.65 -9.60 1.07
CA TRP A 30 6.96 -9.76 1.70
C TRP A 30 7.99 -10.34 0.73
N GLY A 31 9.12 -9.64 0.58
CA GLY A 31 10.19 -10.03 -0.36
C GLY A 31 9.96 -9.66 -1.82
N ALA A 32 8.80 -9.08 -2.18
CA ALA A 32 8.49 -8.67 -3.56
C ALA A 32 8.08 -7.19 -3.71
N GLY A 33 7.41 -6.61 -2.72
CA GLY A 33 6.99 -5.20 -2.73
C GLY A 33 5.51 -5.01 -2.47
N TYR A 34 4.80 -4.31 -3.36
CA TYR A 34 3.37 -4.00 -3.21
C TYR A 34 2.59 -4.51 -4.41
N ARG A 35 1.38 -5.01 -4.15
CA ARG A 35 0.46 -5.49 -5.19
C ARG A 35 -0.85 -4.73 -5.09
N PHE A 36 -1.36 -4.30 -6.23
CA PHE A 36 -2.72 -3.78 -6.34
C PHE A 36 -3.69 -4.95 -6.52
N CYS A 37 -4.61 -5.11 -5.58
CA CYS A 37 -5.66 -6.12 -5.60
C CYS A 37 -6.97 -5.43 -5.94
N ASN A 38 -7.63 -5.90 -7.00
CA ASN A 38 -8.99 -5.47 -7.31
C ASN A 38 -9.94 -6.40 -6.54
N LYS A 39 -10.91 -5.81 -5.84
CA LYS A 39 -11.93 -6.55 -5.10
C LYS A 39 -12.85 -7.33 -6.03
#